data_AF-A0A263CX68-F1
#
_entry.id   AF-A0A263CX68-F1
#
_cell.length_a   1.000
_cell.length_b   1.000
_cell.length_c   1.000
_cell.angle_alpha   90.00
_cell.angle_beta   90.00
_cell.angle_gamma   90.00
#
_symmetry.space_group_name_H-M   'P 1'
#
loop_
_entity.id
_entity.type
_entity.pdbx_description
1 polymer ?
#
loop_
_entity_poly.entity_id
_entity_poly.type
_entity_poly.pdbx_seq_one_letter_code
_entity_poly.pdbx_strand_id
1 'polypeptide(L)'
;MHDKSHRVRRLGSIAIDDLDPAMFAGDGEPRDTANRDDIIHDNTRKAGFAATAINAYAAQVGHGYETFHALMGDFLADLHHLADALDIDLAAAISDGQDDYLAEIGPDR
;
A
#
# COMPACT_ATOMS: atom_id res chain seq x y z
N MET A 1 -1.21 10.67 25.79
CA MET A 1 -1.19 9.34 25.16
C MET A 1 -0.07 9.35 24.14
N HIS A 2 0.99 8.58 24.34
CA HIS A 2 1.91 8.33 23.24
C HIS A 2 1.18 7.38 22.30
N ASP A 3 0.86 7.86 21.10
CA ASP A 3 0.40 7.04 19.99
C ASP A 3 1.33 5.81 19.93
N LYS A 4 0.79 4.60 20.02
CA LYS A 4 1.55 3.33 19.98
C LYS A 4 1.47 2.66 18.62
N SER A 5 0.86 3.31 17.63
CA SER A 5 0.67 2.73 16.31
C SER A 5 1.98 2.72 15.51
N HIS A 6 2.20 1.65 14.74
CA HIS A 6 3.25 1.56 13.72
C HIS A 6 2.74 1.89 12.32
N ARG A 7 1.65 2.66 12.23
CA ARG A 7 1.09 3.16 10.98
C ARG A 7 2.11 3.98 10.20
N VAL A 8 2.02 3.87 8.88
CA VAL A 8 2.75 4.71 7.91
C VAL A 8 2.42 6.19 8.14
N ARG A 9 3.43 7.06 8.00
CA ARG A 9 3.24 8.51 8.08
C ARG A 9 2.35 8.98 6.93
N ARG A 10 1.32 9.77 7.24
CA ARG A 10 0.43 10.37 6.23
C ARG A 10 1.18 11.41 5.40
N LEU A 11 1.04 11.36 4.07
CA LEU A 11 1.63 12.33 3.13
C LEU A 11 0.86 13.66 3.01
N GLY A 12 -0.34 13.75 3.59
CA GLY A 12 -1.24 14.88 3.32
C GLY A 12 -1.97 14.72 1.98
N SER A 13 -2.43 15.81 1.38
CA SER A 13 -3.10 15.79 0.08
C SER A 13 -2.08 15.71 -1.05
N ILE A 14 -2.20 14.69 -1.91
CA ILE A 14 -1.40 14.49 -3.12
C ILE A 14 -2.33 14.30 -4.32
N ALA A 15 -1.92 14.70 -5.52
CA ALA A 15 -2.63 14.35 -6.75
C ALA A 15 -2.13 12.99 -7.28
N ILE A 16 -2.91 12.34 -8.15
CA ILE A 16 -2.53 11.05 -8.75
C ILE A 16 -1.22 11.17 -9.52
N ASP A 17 -1.09 12.20 -10.35
CA ASP A 17 0.11 12.44 -11.17
C ASP A 17 1.35 12.84 -10.35
N ASP A 18 1.15 13.24 -9.08
CA ASP A 18 2.23 13.62 -8.15
C ASP A 18 2.60 12.49 -7.18
N LEU A 19 1.98 11.30 -7.29
CA LEU A 19 2.34 10.15 -6.46
C LEU A 19 3.71 9.63 -6.92
N ASP A 20 4.78 9.99 -6.22
CA ASP A 20 6.12 9.44 -6.47
C ASP A 20 6.44 8.33 -5.43
N PRO A 21 6.65 7.07 -5.85
CA PRO A 21 7.06 5.99 -4.96
C PRO A 21 8.34 6.29 -4.16
N ALA A 22 9.23 7.15 -4.68
CA ALA A 22 10.45 7.55 -3.97
C ALA A 22 10.16 8.31 -2.66
N MET A 23 8.97 8.91 -2.52
CA MET A 23 8.52 9.55 -1.27
C MET A 23 8.45 8.58 -0.08
N PHE A 24 8.41 7.28 -0.37
CA PHE A 24 8.25 6.21 0.61
C PHE A 24 9.52 5.39 0.84
N ALA A 25 10.60 5.66 0.09
CA ALA A 25 11.78 4.78 0.04
C ALA A 25 12.58 4.73 1.35
N GLY A 26 12.45 5.73 2.22
CA GLY A 26 13.27 5.85 3.43
C GLY A 26 14.75 6.04 3.06
N ASP A 27 15.63 5.25 3.66
CA ASP A 27 17.05 5.16 3.28
C ASP A 27 17.35 4.06 2.24
N GLY A 28 16.31 3.39 1.73
CA GLY A 28 16.40 2.35 0.70
C GLY A 28 16.47 0.93 1.23
N GLU A 29 16.90 0.72 2.47
CA GLU A 29 17.19 -0.60 3.03
C GLU A 29 16.13 -1.06 4.05
N PRO A 30 15.75 -2.35 4.10
CA PRO A 30 14.93 -2.84 5.19
C PRO A 30 15.68 -2.78 6.52
N ARG A 31 14.95 -2.53 7.60
CA ARG A 31 15.54 -2.54 8.95
C ARG A 31 15.27 -3.87 9.66
N ASP A 32 14.09 -4.46 9.47
CA ASP A 32 13.72 -5.80 9.94
C ASP A 32 14.00 -6.02 11.43
N THR A 33 13.74 -5.01 12.26
CA THR A 33 13.88 -5.10 13.72
C THR A 33 12.54 -4.95 14.43
N ALA A 34 12.51 -5.32 15.72
CA ALA A 34 11.35 -5.10 16.59
C ALA A 34 11.26 -3.65 17.12
N ASN A 35 12.17 -2.76 16.72
CA ASN A 35 12.11 -1.35 17.10
C ASN A 35 10.95 -0.67 16.36
N ARG A 36 10.16 0.12 17.08
CA ARG A 36 9.01 0.84 16.53
C ARG A 36 9.34 1.72 15.32
N ASP A 37 10.40 2.52 15.39
CA ASP A 37 10.74 3.44 14.30
C ASP A 37 11.18 2.67 13.06
N ASP A 38 11.74 1.48 13.26
CA ASP A 38 12.13 0.57 12.18
C ASP A 38 10.91 -0.09 11.53
N ILE A 39 9.92 -0.50 12.32
CA ILE A 39 8.65 -1.02 11.78
C ILE A 39 7.91 0.07 10.99
N ILE A 40 7.84 1.30 11.49
CA ILE A 40 7.24 2.42 10.75
C ILE A 40 7.99 2.69 9.44
N HIS A 41 9.32 2.62 9.47
CA HIS A 41 10.16 2.76 8.30
C HIS A 41 9.83 1.71 7.24
N ASP A 42 9.81 0.43 7.63
CA ASP A 42 9.57 -0.66 6.69
C ASP A 42 8.12 -0.67 6.17
N ASN A 43 7.14 -0.37 7.02
CA ASN A 43 5.75 -0.17 6.59
C ASN A 43 5.62 0.99 5.60
N THR A 44 6.40 2.07 5.79
CA THR A 44 6.42 3.19 4.85
C THR A 44 6.95 2.72 3.49
N ARG A 45 8.03 1.93 3.46
CA ARG A 45 8.57 1.35 2.23
C ARG A 45 7.55 0.45 1.51
N LYS A 46 6.79 -0.36 2.25
CA LYS A 46 5.70 -1.18 1.69
C LYS A 46 4.61 -0.35 1.01
N ALA A 47 4.26 0.81 1.56
CA ALA A 47 3.35 1.74 0.90
C ALA A 47 3.92 2.26 -0.43
N GLY A 48 5.25 2.45 -0.53
CA GLY A 48 5.94 2.78 -1.78
C GLY A 48 5.85 1.68 -2.85
N PHE A 49 5.86 0.42 -2.45
CA PHE A 49 5.65 -0.71 -3.37
C PHE A 49 4.24 -0.67 -3.95
N ALA A 50 3.22 -0.43 -3.11
CA ALA A 50 1.85 -0.25 -3.57
C ALA A 50 1.70 0.99 -4.47
N ALA A 51 2.36 2.10 -4.15
CA ALA A 51 2.37 3.30 -4.99
C ALA A 51 2.95 3.03 -6.39
N THR A 52 4.01 2.22 -6.48
CA THR A 52 4.58 1.78 -7.76
C THR A 52 3.54 1.03 -8.60
N ALA A 53 2.81 0.10 -8.00
CA ALA A 53 1.77 -0.65 -8.69
C ALA A 53 0.63 0.24 -9.19
N ILE A 54 0.17 1.18 -8.35
CA ILE A 54 -0.87 2.14 -8.72
C ILE A 54 -0.43 3.04 -9.89
N ASN A 55 0.80 3.54 -9.88
CA ASN A 55 1.32 4.34 -10.98
C ASN A 55 1.41 3.55 -12.29
N ALA A 56 1.90 2.31 -12.22
CA ALA A 56 1.98 1.43 -13.39
C ALA A 56 0.59 1.13 -13.95
N TYR A 57 -0.39 0.87 -13.08
CA TYR A 57 -1.77 0.65 -13.47
C TYR A 57 -2.39 1.89 -14.13
N ALA A 58 -2.25 3.07 -13.51
CA ALA A 58 -2.74 4.34 -14.06
C ALA A 58 -2.15 4.64 -15.45
N ALA A 59 -0.84 4.39 -15.64
CA ALA A 59 -0.20 4.57 -16.94
C ALA A 59 -0.72 3.58 -17.99
N GLN A 60 -1.02 2.34 -17.60
CA GLN A 60 -1.47 1.27 -18.50
C GLN A 60 -2.88 1.53 -19.08
N VAL A 61 -3.79 2.02 -18.25
CA VAL A 61 -5.20 2.24 -18.59
C VAL A 61 -5.49 3.67 -19.06
N GLY A 62 -4.55 4.60 -18.86
CA GLY A 62 -4.62 6.00 -19.24
C GLY A 62 -5.04 6.93 -18.10
N HIS A 63 -4.62 8.21 -18.19
CA HIS A 63 -4.81 9.23 -17.14
C HIS A 63 -6.25 9.79 -17.03
N GLY A 64 -7.26 8.93 -17.12
CA GLY A 64 -8.69 9.32 -17.10
C GLY A 64 -9.34 9.43 -15.72
N TYR A 65 -8.56 9.31 -14.64
CA TYR A 65 -9.11 9.17 -13.29
C TYR A 65 -9.34 10.48 -12.56
N GLU A 66 -10.52 10.61 -11.96
CA GLU A 66 -10.88 11.78 -11.16
C GLU A 66 -10.35 11.71 -9.72
N THR A 67 -10.17 10.50 -9.16
CA THR A 67 -9.74 10.30 -7.75
C THR A 67 -8.94 9.02 -7.55
N PHE A 68 -8.07 8.99 -6.52
CA PHE A 68 -7.40 7.76 -6.09
C PHE A 68 -8.37 6.63 -5.76
N HIS A 69 -9.52 6.96 -5.17
CA HIS A 69 -10.53 5.96 -4.84
C HIS A 69 -11.06 5.25 -6.09
N ALA A 70 -11.34 5.99 -7.16
CA ALA A 70 -11.77 5.40 -8.44
C ALA A 70 -10.68 4.52 -9.04
N LEU A 71 -9.43 5.03 -9.10
CA LEU A 71 -8.28 4.30 -9.62
C LEU A 71 -8.02 2.98 -8.85
N MET A 72 -8.07 3.02 -7.52
CA MET A 72 -7.91 1.82 -6.69
C MET A 72 -9.10 0.85 -6.84
N GLY A 73 -10.31 1.36 -7.00
CA GLY A 73 -11.50 0.54 -7.25
C GLY A 73 -11.39 -0.26 -8.54
N ASP A 74 -10.99 0.38 -9.62
CA ASP A 74 -10.79 -0.27 -10.93
C ASP A 74 -9.63 -1.27 -10.86
N PHE A 75 -8.52 -0.91 -10.20
CA PHE A 75 -7.41 -1.83 -9.99
C PHE A 75 -7.82 -3.10 -9.25
N LEU A 76 -8.64 -2.97 -8.18
CA LEU A 76 -9.17 -4.12 -7.44
C LEU A 76 -10.12 -4.97 -8.30
N ALA A 77 -10.95 -4.33 -9.13
CA ALA A 77 -11.82 -5.05 -10.07
C ALA A 77 -11.00 -5.88 -11.07
N ASP A 78 -9.92 -5.32 -11.61
CA ASP A 78 -9.04 -6.04 -12.54
C ASP A 78 -8.24 -7.16 -11.86
N LEU A 79 -7.92 -7.01 -10.56
CA LEU A 79 -7.34 -8.12 -9.79
C LEU A 79 -8.30 -9.30 -9.64
N HIS A 80 -9.62 -9.09 -9.57
CA HIS A 80 -10.58 -10.19 -9.61
C HIS A 80 -10.49 -10.96 -10.94
N HIS A 81 -10.42 -10.23 -12.06
CA HIS A 81 -10.27 -10.86 -13.37
C HIS A 81 -8.94 -11.61 -13.52
N LEU A 82 -7.86 -11.07 -12.95
CA LEU A 82 -6.57 -11.76 -12.92
C LEU A 82 -6.62 -13.02 -12.05
N ALA A 83 -7.26 -12.96 -10.88
CA ALA A 83 -7.40 -14.10 -9.98
C ALA A 83 -8.22 -15.23 -10.62
N ASP A 84 -9.31 -14.90 -11.31
CA ASP A 84 -10.09 -15.86 -12.10
C ASP A 84 -9.22 -16.54 -13.16
N ALA A 85 -8.37 -15.78 -13.85
CA ALA A 85 -7.49 -16.31 -14.89
C ALA A 85 -6.35 -17.20 -14.34
N LEU A 86 -5.93 -16.98 -13.09
CA LEU A 86 -4.84 -17.69 -12.43
C LEU A 86 -5.30 -18.78 -11.46
N ASP A 87 -6.61 -18.99 -11.29
CA ASP A 87 -7.21 -19.90 -10.30
C ASP A 87 -6.76 -19.59 -8.86
N ILE A 88 -6.77 -18.30 -8.49
CA ILE A 88 -6.39 -17.80 -7.17
C ILE A 88 -7.64 -17.40 -6.38
N ASP A 89 -7.75 -17.85 -5.13
CA ASP A 89 -8.73 -17.30 -4.18
C ASP A 89 -8.28 -15.91 -3.70
N LEU A 90 -8.73 -14.88 -4.41
CA LEU A 90 -8.37 -13.49 -4.08
C LEU A 90 -8.90 -13.07 -2.70
N ALA A 91 -10.05 -13.59 -2.27
CA ALA A 91 -10.61 -13.23 -0.97
C ALA A 91 -9.74 -13.77 0.17
N ALA A 92 -9.24 -15.00 0.04
CA ALA A 92 -8.27 -15.57 0.98
C ALA A 92 -6.96 -14.77 0.99
N ALA A 93 -6.41 -14.44 -0.18
CA ALA A 93 -5.17 -13.65 -0.27
C ALA A 93 -5.29 -12.25 0.37
N ILE A 94 -6.44 -11.57 0.20
CA ILE A 94 -6.71 -10.29 0.86
C ILE A 94 -6.82 -10.48 2.38
N SER A 95 -7.48 -11.53 2.84
CA SER A 95 -7.62 -11.83 4.27
C SER A 95 -6.25 -12.05 4.93
N ASP A 96 -5.40 -12.89 4.32
CA ASP A 96 -4.06 -13.17 4.84
C ASP A 96 -3.20 -11.90 4.91
N GLY A 97 -3.22 -11.09 3.84
CA GLY A 97 -2.50 -9.81 3.82
C GLY A 97 -3.04 -8.79 4.83
N GLN A 98 -4.34 -8.82 5.14
CA GLN A 98 -4.93 -7.99 6.19
C GLN A 98 -4.44 -8.42 7.58
N ASP A 99 -4.35 -9.72 7.85
CA ASP A 99 -3.85 -10.24 9.11
C ASP A 99 -2.39 -9.83 9.34
N ASP A 100 -1.53 -9.93 8.31
CA ASP A 100 -0.15 -9.44 8.35
C ASP A 100 -0.09 -7.94 8.61
N TYR A 101 -0.86 -7.13 7.88
CA TYR A 101 -0.92 -5.69 8.10
C TYR A 101 -1.34 -5.32 9.53
N LEU A 102 -2.37 -5.98 10.07
CA LEU A 102 -2.87 -5.74 11.42
C LEU A 102 -1.84 -6.13 12.49
N ALA A 103 -1.09 -7.21 12.27
CA ALA A 103 0.02 -7.60 13.14
C ALA A 103 1.14 -6.54 13.13
N GLU A 104 1.44 -5.95 11.97
CA GLU A 104 2.51 -4.97 11.80
C GLU A 104 2.19 -3.61 12.43
N ILE A 105 0.97 -3.09 12.25
CA ILE A 105 0.60 -1.76 12.77
C ILE A 105 0.31 -1.74 14.27
N GLY A 106 0.08 -2.92 14.87
CA GLY A 106 -0.30 -3.08 16.27
C GLY A 106 -1.69 -2.52 16.60
N PRO A 107 -2.20 -2.76 17.83
CA PRO A 107 -3.52 -2.29 18.23
C PRO A 107 -3.56 -0.76 18.38
N ASP A 108 -4.54 -0.11 17.73
CA ASP A 108 -4.97 1.25 18.08
C ASP A 108 -5.62 1.19 19.48
N ARG A 109 -4.95 1.74 20.51
CA ARG A 109 -5.55 1.97 21.83
C ARG A 109 -5.23 3.37 22.32
#